data_AF-M5CG57-F1
#
_entry.id   AF-M5CG57-F1
#
_cell.length_a   1.000
_cell.length_b   1.000
_cell.length_c   1.000
_cell.angle_alpha   90.00
_cell.angle_beta   90.00
_cell.angle_gamma   90.00
#
_symmetry.space_group_name_H-M   'P 1'
#
loop_
_entity.id
_entity.type
_entity.pdbx_description
1 polymer ?
#
loop_
_entity_poly.entity_id
_entity_poly.type
_entity_poly.pdbx_seq_one_letter_code
_entity_poly.pdbx_strand_id
1 'polypeptide(L)'
;MELHFRFNYADYALASLLCHLLKRRGGPLPIGITYDVWCHYRANLFERLKLVPPEIAIPEAQAKSLEQDLIGAVPKWHLIGHKQECHVRYSLDNMPYVGRLKGEGVERFWAHINQHSGSTSKQSPGYRTDSINNIIRWSNKDKAYDMHTTLPTRYKKAQKMRDEEKKEHESLTATFENDEIINGWQKESIEPIQGPNGEWKSSVNDPEALLAGFQDAIKEERKKESPTTRVPGRRPGATRWISEGIELEHAIRNFNREAKADARAPPLTEASNSKLPSLRARVDKFLSQREFYMPDVAELDPDAPRFQAFYQEGEEREEVDLGMPLSFKPKTIKDAGLLSMADLEKELRRGMCNKSLALVKRQLRLRAKGMKHKHRHIRGREQTTRAEAGF
;
A
#
# COMPACT_ATOMS: atom_id res chain seq x y z
N MET A 1 -4.77 -1.97 33.46
CA MET A 1 -4.73 -0.55 33.85
C MET A 1 -3.85 0.32 32.92
N GLU A 2 -2.93 -0.24 32.12
CA GLU A 2 -2.07 0.53 31.18
C GLU A 2 -2.71 0.95 29.84
N LEU A 3 -3.85 0.35 29.44
CA LEU A 3 -4.47 0.62 28.15
C LEU A 3 -5.09 2.03 28.00
N HIS A 4 -5.30 2.76 29.10
CA HIS A 4 -6.04 4.03 29.09
C HIS A 4 -5.24 5.25 28.65
N PHE A 5 -3.90 5.19 28.62
CA PHE A 5 -3.08 6.39 28.36
C PHE A 5 -2.50 6.50 26.95
N ARG A 6 -2.63 5.48 26.11
CA ARG A 6 -1.98 5.44 24.78
C ARG A 6 -2.37 6.62 23.87
N PHE A 7 -3.60 7.12 24.00
CA PHE A 7 -4.16 8.16 23.14
C PHE A 7 -4.64 9.40 23.89
N ASN A 8 -4.22 9.60 25.14
CA ASN A 8 -4.72 10.66 26.03
C ASN A 8 -4.75 12.06 25.37
N TYR A 9 -3.69 12.48 24.68
CA TYR A 9 -3.63 13.78 24.00
C TYR A 9 -4.61 13.87 22.82
N ALA A 10 -4.76 12.79 22.05
CA ALA A 10 -5.69 12.72 20.93
C ALA A 10 -7.14 12.68 21.41
N ASP A 11 -7.42 11.90 22.46
CA ASP A 11 -8.74 11.80 23.08
C ASP A 11 -9.16 13.16 23.65
N TYR A 12 -8.26 13.85 24.37
CA TYR A 12 -8.52 15.20 24.90
C TYR A 12 -8.79 16.22 23.78
N ALA A 13 -7.96 16.23 22.74
CA ALA A 13 -8.12 17.15 21.61
C ALA A 13 -9.43 16.90 20.84
N LEU A 14 -9.76 15.63 20.58
CA LEU A 14 -10.98 15.25 19.89
C LEU A 14 -12.22 15.56 20.74
N ALA A 15 -12.24 15.18 22.02
CA ALA A 15 -13.34 15.49 22.93
C ALA A 15 -13.57 17.01 23.05
N SER A 16 -12.49 17.80 23.16
CA SER A 16 -12.57 19.26 23.19
C SER A 16 -13.23 19.82 21.92
N LEU A 17 -12.82 19.32 20.74
CA LEU A 17 -13.40 19.71 19.46
C LEU A 17 -14.88 19.31 19.36
N LEU A 18 -15.21 18.07 19.69
CA LEU A 18 -16.57 17.54 19.61
C LEU A 18 -17.50 18.27 20.57
N CYS A 19 -17.07 18.47 21.81
CA CYS A 19 -17.80 19.25 22.81
C CYS A 19 -18.06 20.68 22.30
N HIS A 20 -17.06 21.33 21.70
CA HIS A 20 -17.21 22.65 21.09
C HIS A 20 -18.21 22.67 19.93
N LEU A 21 -18.12 21.68 19.02
CA LEU A 21 -19.00 21.57 17.86
C LEU A 21 -20.43 21.29 18.28
N LEU A 22 -20.65 20.34 19.20
CA LEU A 22 -21.98 19.97 19.68
C LEU A 22 -22.65 21.09 20.49
N LYS A 23 -21.89 21.86 21.28
CA LYS A 23 -22.40 23.04 21.99
C LYS A 23 -22.83 24.16 21.04
N ARG A 24 -22.20 24.28 19.86
CA ARG A 24 -22.43 25.38 18.91
C ARG A 24 -23.32 25.00 17.72
N ARG A 25 -23.42 23.72 17.38
CA ARG A 25 -24.22 23.21 16.27
C ARG A 25 -25.35 22.38 16.87
N GLY A 26 -26.58 22.91 16.79
CA GLY A 26 -27.79 22.25 17.28
C GLY A 26 -28.29 21.08 16.41
N GLY A 27 -27.40 20.29 15.80
CA GLY A 27 -27.82 19.17 14.96
C GLY A 27 -26.72 18.15 14.64
N PRO A 28 -27.10 16.90 14.30
CA PRO A 28 -26.19 15.84 13.90
C PRO A 28 -25.71 16.09 12.47
N LEU A 29 -24.44 16.45 12.32
CA LEU A 29 -23.77 16.47 11.03
C LEU A 29 -22.71 15.37 11.05
N PRO A 30 -22.59 14.55 9.99
CA PRO A 30 -21.49 13.62 9.84
C PRO A 30 -20.15 14.36 9.99
N ILE A 31 -19.31 13.91 10.93
CA ILE A 31 -17.99 14.49 11.18
C ILE A 31 -16.96 13.58 10.53
N GLY A 32 -16.25 14.12 9.55
CA GLY A 32 -15.10 13.44 8.94
C GLY A 32 -13.80 13.75 9.68
N ILE A 33 -13.06 12.72 10.10
CA ILE A 33 -11.73 12.85 10.68
C ILE A 33 -10.70 12.02 9.92
N THR A 34 -9.48 12.53 9.81
CA THR A 34 -8.33 11.75 9.32
C THR A 34 -7.33 11.56 10.44
N TYR A 35 -6.84 10.34 10.61
CA TYR A 35 -5.78 10.04 11.55
C TYR A 35 -4.94 8.85 11.04
N ASP A 36 -3.62 8.98 11.09
CA ASP A 36 -2.68 8.00 10.53
C ASP A 36 -2.95 6.60 11.05
N VAL A 37 -3.27 6.49 12.34
CA VAL A 37 -3.58 5.22 12.99
C VAL A 37 -5.07 5.09 13.33
N TRP A 38 -5.97 5.68 12.53
CA TRP A 38 -7.42 5.65 12.77
C TRP A 38 -7.95 4.24 13.05
N CYS A 39 -7.48 3.23 12.31
CA CYS A 39 -7.86 1.83 12.50
C CYS A 39 -7.57 1.28 13.90
N HIS A 40 -6.55 1.80 14.58
CA HIS A 40 -6.22 1.46 15.96
C HIS A 40 -6.91 2.41 16.95
N TYR A 41 -6.95 3.71 16.63
CA TYR A 41 -7.50 4.75 17.49
C TYR A 41 -9.02 4.62 17.70
N ARG A 42 -9.75 4.29 16.62
CA ARG A 42 -11.21 4.09 16.67
C ARG A 42 -11.58 2.92 17.58
N ALA A 43 -10.72 1.91 17.71
CA ALA A 43 -10.95 0.80 18.63
C ALA A 43 -11.06 1.36 20.06
N ASN A 44 -12.20 1.11 20.72
CA ASN A 44 -12.53 1.61 22.05
C ASN A 44 -12.56 3.14 22.19
N LEU A 45 -12.66 3.90 21.09
CA LEU A 45 -12.69 5.37 21.16
C LEU A 45 -13.79 5.88 22.10
N PHE A 46 -15.03 5.40 21.94
CA PHE A 46 -16.16 5.86 22.74
C PHE A 46 -16.05 5.46 24.22
N GLU A 47 -15.40 4.34 24.55
CA GLU A 47 -15.08 3.99 25.94
C GLU A 47 -14.03 4.94 26.52
N ARG A 48 -13.02 5.34 25.74
CA ARG A 48 -12.03 6.32 26.19
C ARG A 48 -12.63 7.72 26.34
N LEU A 49 -13.55 8.11 25.47
CA LEU A 49 -14.23 9.40 25.54
C LEU A 49 -15.11 9.56 26.80
N LYS A 50 -15.48 8.48 27.48
CA LYS A 50 -16.15 8.54 28.80
C LYS A 50 -15.19 8.93 29.94
N LEU A 51 -13.89 8.80 29.73
CA LEU A 51 -12.85 9.04 30.75
C LEU A 51 -12.25 10.45 30.68
N VAL A 52 -12.69 11.28 29.75
CA VAL A 52 -12.20 12.66 29.62
C VAL A 52 -12.74 13.54 30.76
N PRO A 53 -12.07 14.65 31.09
CA PRO A 53 -12.55 15.57 32.12
C PRO A 53 -14.00 16.04 31.88
N PRO A 54 -14.81 16.21 32.94
CA PRO A 54 -16.22 16.56 32.83
C PRO A 54 -16.51 17.80 31.98
N GLU A 55 -15.58 18.76 31.94
CA GLU A 55 -15.71 20.02 31.22
C GLU A 55 -15.78 19.83 29.69
N ILE A 56 -15.19 18.76 29.19
CA ILE A 56 -15.14 18.39 27.77
C ILE A 56 -15.82 17.05 27.48
N ALA A 57 -16.50 16.47 28.47
CA ALA A 57 -17.27 15.25 28.31
C ALA A 57 -18.39 15.45 27.28
N ILE A 58 -18.58 14.44 26.45
CA ILE A 58 -19.66 14.41 25.47
C ILE A 58 -20.87 13.80 26.18
N PRO A 59 -22.04 14.46 26.23
CA PRO A 59 -23.17 13.89 26.92
C PRO A 59 -23.66 12.62 26.22
N GLU A 60 -24.12 11.66 27.01
CA GLU A 60 -24.33 10.27 26.56
C GLU A 60 -25.37 10.15 25.44
N ALA A 61 -26.40 11.00 25.47
CA ALA A 61 -27.41 11.08 24.42
C ALA A 61 -26.80 11.42 23.05
N GLN A 62 -25.79 12.29 23.00
CA GLN A 62 -25.10 12.69 21.77
C GLN A 62 -23.99 11.69 21.39
N ALA A 63 -23.37 11.03 22.36
CA ALA A 63 -22.30 10.08 22.11
C ALA A 63 -22.74 8.91 21.19
N LYS A 64 -23.98 8.42 21.36
CA LYS A 64 -24.54 7.35 20.52
C LYS A 64 -24.77 7.77 19.07
N SER A 65 -25.33 8.96 18.85
CA SER A 65 -25.47 9.53 17.48
C SER A 65 -24.10 9.72 16.87
N LEU A 66 -23.16 10.28 17.64
CA LEU A 66 -21.82 10.54 17.17
C LEU A 66 -21.06 9.27 16.77
N GLU A 67 -21.31 8.13 17.41
CA GLU A 67 -20.70 6.86 16.98
C GLU A 67 -21.09 6.44 15.57
N GLN A 68 -22.29 6.82 15.14
CA GLN A 68 -22.80 6.57 13.79
C GLN A 68 -22.31 7.67 12.82
N ASP A 69 -22.23 8.91 13.29
CA ASP A 69 -21.92 10.08 12.46
C ASP A 69 -20.42 10.38 12.34
N LEU A 70 -19.57 9.83 13.23
CA LEU A 70 -18.13 10.01 13.22
C LEU A 70 -17.48 9.02 12.25
N ILE A 71 -17.24 9.51 11.05
CA ILE A 71 -16.56 8.77 10.00
C ILE A 71 -15.09 9.14 10.05
N GLY A 72 -14.22 8.14 10.06
CA GLY A 72 -12.79 8.40 10.03
C GLY A 72 -12.04 7.58 8.98
N ALA A 73 -10.96 8.18 8.49
CA ALA A 73 -10.12 7.62 7.46
C ALA A 73 -8.64 7.76 7.82
N VAL A 74 -7.81 7.00 7.12
CA VAL A 74 -6.36 7.13 7.15
C VAL A 74 -5.94 8.00 5.96
N PRO A 75 -5.07 9.01 6.14
CA PRO A 75 -4.53 9.78 5.03
C PRO A 75 -3.90 8.89 3.95
N LYS A 76 -3.95 9.33 2.69
CA LYS A 76 -3.66 8.47 1.53
C LYS A 76 -2.24 7.90 1.53
N TRP A 77 -1.25 8.65 2.00
CA TRP A 77 0.15 8.21 2.03
C TRP A 77 0.37 7.18 3.13
N HIS A 78 -0.17 7.43 4.33
CA HIS A 78 -0.07 6.51 5.46
C HIS A 78 -0.82 5.21 5.22
N LEU A 79 -1.93 5.25 4.47
CA LEU A 79 -2.74 4.07 4.16
C LEU A 79 -1.92 2.95 3.50
N ILE A 80 -0.84 3.27 2.78
CA ILE A 80 0.09 2.30 2.18
C ILE A 80 0.69 1.36 3.23
N GLY A 81 0.96 1.86 4.45
CA GLY A 81 1.51 1.07 5.55
C GLY A 81 0.49 0.19 6.28
N HIS A 82 -0.79 0.27 5.91
CA HIS A 82 -1.86 -0.44 6.60
C HIS A 82 -2.19 -1.78 5.93
N LYS A 83 -2.79 -2.68 6.73
CA LYS A 83 -3.35 -3.95 6.23
C LYS A 83 -4.41 -3.71 5.16
N GLN A 84 -4.60 -4.69 4.27
CA GLN A 84 -5.46 -4.58 3.10
C GLN A 84 -6.90 -4.15 3.41
N GLU A 85 -7.44 -4.63 4.53
CA GLU A 85 -8.76 -4.25 5.03
C GLU A 85 -8.93 -2.73 5.20
N CYS A 86 -7.89 -2.02 5.66
CA CYS A 86 -7.92 -0.58 5.84
C CYS A 86 -8.05 0.17 4.50
N HIS A 87 -7.51 -0.38 3.40
CA HIS A 87 -7.61 0.21 2.06
C HIS A 87 -9.05 0.25 1.53
N VAL A 88 -9.95 -0.51 2.17
CA VAL A 88 -11.38 -0.46 1.91
C VAL A 88 -12.06 0.40 2.98
N ARG A 89 -11.95 0.01 4.25
CA ARG A 89 -12.70 0.61 5.37
C ARG A 89 -12.38 2.07 5.65
N TYR A 90 -11.10 2.42 5.56
CA TYR A 90 -10.58 3.70 6.02
C TYR A 90 -9.90 4.48 4.90
N SER A 91 -10.19 4.12 3.65
CA SER A 91 -9.75 4.89 2.49
C SER A 91 -10.59 6.16 2.36
N LEU A 92 -9.92 7.29 2.17
CA LEU A 92 -10.56 8.55 1.82
C LEU A 92 -11.34 8.49 0.50
N ASP A 93 -11.02 7.54 -0.38
CA ASP A 93 -11.77 7.34 -1.62
C ASP A 93 -13.13 6.67 -1.41
N ASN A 94 -13.31 5.99 -0.27
CA ASN A 94 -14.58 5.37 0.14
C ASN A 94 -15.32 6.18 1.22
N MET A 95 -14.80 7.36 1.58
CA MET A 95 -15.38 8.16 2.65
C MET A 95 -16.40 9.15 2.07
N PRO A 96 -17.67 9.13 2.53
CA PRO A 96 -18.65 10.06 2.03
C PRO A 96 -18.35 11.49 2.50
N TYR A 97 -18.83 12.48 1.74
CA TYR A 97 -18.81 13.91 2.07
C TYR A 97 -17.43 14.61 2.21
N VAL A 98 -16.30 13.90 2.05
CA VAL A 98 -14.97 14.53 2.15
C VAL A 98 -14.42 15.04 0.82
N GLY A 99 -15.06 14.69 -0.29
CA GLY A 99 -14.60 15.04 -1.64
C GLY A 99 -13.21 14.47 -1.95
N ARG A 100 -12.49 15.06 -2.92
CA ARG A 100 -11.11 14.67 -3.28
C ARG A 100 -10.09 15.20 -2.25
N LEU A 101 -10.11 14.64 -1.05
CA LEU A 101 -9.17 14.94 0.04
C LEU A 101 -7.98 13.97 0.05
N LYS A 102 -6.81 14.44 0.48
CA LYS A 102 -5.63 13.59 0.70
C LYS A 102 -5.41 13.20 2.16
N GLY A 103 -5.88 14.01 3.11
CA GLY A 103 -5.63 13.83 4.55
C GLY A 103 -4.28 14.36 5.04
N GLU A 104 -3.30 14.51 4.14
CA GLU A 104 -1.88 14.88 4.42
C GLU A 104 -1.65 16.37 4.79
N GLY A 105 -2.64 17.04 5.37
CA GLY A 105 -2.57 18.48 5.62
C GLY A 105 -1.65 18.86 6.77
N VAL A 106 -1.60 18.01 7.81
CA VAL A 106 -0.88 18.30 9.06
C VAL A 106 0.63 18.06 8.92
N GLU A 107 1.02 17.10 8.09
CA GLU A 107 2.38 16.71 7.79
C GLU A 107 3.13 17.81 7.03
N ARG A 108 2.42 18.57 6.20
CA ARG A 108 3.01 19.75 5.53
C ARG A 108 3.44 20.80 6.53
N PHE A 109 2.67 20.98 7.60
CA PHE A 109 3.06 21.87 8.69
C PHE A 109 4.27 21.33 9.47
N TRP A 110 4.49 20.02 9.53
CA TRP A 110 5.70 19.47 10.16
C TRP A 110 6.99 19.90 9.45
N ALA A 111 6.98 20.09 8.13
CA ALA A 111 8.13 20.66 7.44
C ALA A 111 8.45 22.08 7.94
N HIS A 112 7.41 22.89 8.20
CA HIS A 112 7.56 24.22 8.77
C HIS A 112 8.02 24.18 10.23
N ILE A 113 7.44 23.31 11.07
CA ILE A 113 7.85 23.22 12.48
C ILE A 113 9.31 22.77 12.64
N ASN A 114 9.79 21.90 11.74
CA ASN A 114 11.17 21.43 11.75
C ASN A 114 12.19 22.56 11.55
N GLN A 115 11.83 23.67 10.91
CA GLN A 115 12.71 24.84 10.77
C GLN A 115 13.02 25.51 12.11
N HIS A 116 12.17 25.31 13.13
CA HIS A 116 12.37 25.83 14.48
C HIS A 116 13.17 24.87 15.39
N SER A 117 13.59 23.70 14.88
CA SER A 117 14.31 22.68 15.65
C SER A 117 15.60 23.21 16.29
N GLY A 118 16.38 24.01 15.55
CA GLY A 118 17.60 24.63 16.06
C GLY A 118 17.33 25.48 17.30
N SER A 119 16.41 26.43 17.20
CA SER A 119 16.04 27.32 18.31
C SER A 119 15.42 26.60 19.50
N THR A 120 14.60 25.56 19.25
CA THR A 120 13.88 24.84 20.30
C THR A 120 14.74 23.79 21.01
N SER A 121 15.79 23.28 20.35
CA SER A 121 16.69 22.25 20.90
C SER A 121 17.40 22.66 22.19
N LYS A 122 17.68 23.96 22.36
CA LYS A 122 18.39 24.51 23.53
C LYS A 122 17.47 25.04 24.62
N GLN A 123 16.16 25.04 24.38
CA GLN A 123 15.17 25.54 25.33
C GLN A 123 14.90 24.51 26.44
N SER A 124 14.56 25.01 27.64
CA SER A 124 14.06 24.17 28.73
C SER A 124 12.74 23.49 28.33
N PRO A 125 12.35 22.36 28.95
CA PRO A 125 11.16 21.61 28.54
C PRO A 125 9.86 22.44 28.51
N GLY A 126 9.64 23.30 29.51
CA GLY A 126 8.47 24.19 29.56
C GLY A 126 8.49 25.22 28.44
N TYR A 127 9.62 25.94 28.30
CA TYR A 127 9.75 26.98 27.29
C TYR A 127 9.68 26.42 25.85
N ARG A 128 10.18 25.21 25.64
CA ARG A 128 10.04 24.47 24.38
C ARG A 128 8.58 24.18 24.05
N THR A 129 7.83 23.72 25.04
CA THR A 129 6.39 23.43 24.90
C THR A 129 5.61 24.69 24.53
N ASP A 130 5.86 25.80 25.23
CA ASP A 130 5.21 27.08 24.95
C ASP A 130 5.58 27.63 23.58
N SER A 131 6.87 27.56 23.21
CA SER A 131 7.35 27.99 21.89
C SER A 131 6.66 27.21 20.76
N ILE A 132 6.61 25.87 20.87
CA ILE A 132 5.93 25.01 19.89
C ILE A 132 4.43 25.32 19.84
N ASN A 133 3.77 25.45 20.98
CA ASN A 133 2.34 25.79 21.04
C ASN A 133 2.05 27.14 20.37
N ASN A 134 2.89 28.15 20.55
CA ASN A 134 2.72 29.46 19.92
C ASN A 134 2.90 29.39 18.40
N ILE A 135 3.88 28.63 17.90
CA ILE A 135 4.08 28.41 16.46
C ILE A 135 2.84 27.71 15.85
N ILE A 136 2.33 26.66 16.50
CA ILE A 136 1.13 25.93 16.05
C ILE A 136 -0.11 26.84 16.08
N ARG A 137 -0.30 27.63 17.16
CA ARG A 137 -1.40 28.60 17.26
C ARG A 137 -1.35 29.63 16.15
N TRP A 138 -0.17 30.17 15.86
CA TRP A 138 0.02 31.13 14.77
C TRP A 138 -0.36 30.51 13.42
N SER A 139 0.12 29.30 13.11
CA SER A 139 -0.26 28.61 11.87
C SER A 139 -1.77 28.33 11.77
N ASN A 140 -2.41 27.94 12.87
CA ASN A 140 -3.87 27.74 12.91
C ASN A 140 -4.64 29.05 12.69
N LYS A 141 -4.15 30.16 13.24
CA LYS A 141 -4.72 31.50 13.07
C LYS A 141 -4.63 31.95 11.60
N ASP A 142 -3.46 31.83 10.99
CA ASP A 142 -3.26 32.18 9.58
C ASP A 142 -4.16 31.32 8.67
N LYS A 143 -4.19 30.01 8.92
CA LYS A 143 -5.11 29.10 8.21
C LYS A 143 -6.56 29.56 8.32
N ALA A 144 -7.01 29.96 9.50
CA ALA A 144 -8.38 30.43 9.73
C ALA A 144 -8.67 31.73 8.98
N TYR A 145 -7.73 32.69 9.00
CA TYR A 145 -7.85 33.94 8.26
C TYR A 145 -7.86 33.72 6.76
N ASP A 146 -7.07 32.79 6.25
CA ASP A 146 -7.01 32.49 4.81
C ASP A 146 -8.21 31.67 4.30
N MET A 147 -9.10 31.17 5.17
CA MET A 147 -10.24 30.35 4.73
C MET A 147 -11.17 31.11 3.77
N HIS A 148 -11.34 32.42 3.96
CA HIS A 148 -12.23 33.23 3.13
C HIS A 148 -11.77 33.34 1.66
N THR A 149 -10.47 33.21 1.38
CA THR A 149 -9.92 33.20 0.02
C THR A 149 -9.70 31.77 -0.50
N THR A 150 -9.19 30.89 0.36
CA THR A 150 -8.81 29.53 -0.03
C THR A 150 -10.01 28.64 -0.30
N LEU A 151 -11.10 28.73 0.48
CA LEU A 151 -12.29 27.91 0.27
C LEU A 151 -13.01 28.21 -1.06
N PRO A 152 -13.32 29.48 -1.42
CA PRO A 152 -13.94 29.78 -2.72
C PRO A 152 -13.06 29.37 -3.90
N THR A 153 -11.74 29.56 -3.79
CA THR A 153 -10.78 29.16 -4.82
C THR A 153 -10.78 27.64 -5.03
N ARG A 154 -10.76 26.86 -3.93
CA ARG A 154 -10.85 25.40 -3.99
C ARG A 154 -12.20 24.93 -4.54
N TYR A 155 -13.28 25.61 -4.18
CA TYR A 155 -14.62 25.29 -4.68
C TYR A 155 -14.70 25.46 -6.20
N LYS A 156 -14.25 26.60 -6.75
CA LYS A 156 -14.20 26.83 -8.21
C LYS A 156 -13.36 25.77 -8.92
N LYS A 157 -12.21 25.40 -8.34
CA LYS A 157 -11.37 24.31 -8.88
C LYS A 157 -12.10 22.97 -8.86
N ALA A 158 -12.81 22.66 -7.78
CA ALA A 158 -13.58 21.42 -7.65
C ALA A 158 -14.72 21.34 -8.67
N GLN A 159 -15.42 22.47 -8.95
CA GLN A 159 -16.43 22.53 -10.00
C GLN A 159 -15.85 22.18 -11.37
N LYS A 160 -14.70 22.80 -11.74
CA LYS A 160 -14.02 22.49 -12.99
C LYS A 160 -13.65 21.01 -13.09
N MET A 161 -13.06 20.45 -12.03
CA MET A 161 -12.70 19.02 -12.01
C MET A 161 -13.92 18.12 -12.14
N ARG A 162 -15.04 18.44 -11.46
CA ARG A 162 -16.30 17.70 -11.60
C ARG A 162 -16.78 17.70 -13.04
N ASP A 163 -16.76 18.85 -13.71
CA ASP A 163 -17.24 18.96 -15.09
C ASP A 163 -16.35 18.20 -16.08
N GLU A 164 -15.04 18.15 -15.83
CA GLU A 164 -14.09 17.32 -16.59
C GLU A 164 -14.36 15.82 -16.39
N GLU A 165 -14.45 15.36 -15.14
CA GLU A 165 -14.71 13.95 -14.81
C GLU A 165 -16.09 13.49 -15.29
N LYS A 166 -17.11 14.38 -15.25
CA LYS A 166 -18.44 14.09 -15.77
C LYS A 166 -18.40 13.81 -17.28
N LYS A 167 -17.68 14.63 -18.05
CA LYS A 167 -17.50 14.40 -19.50
C LYS A 167 -16.78 13.09 -19.79
N GLU A 168 -15.77 12.74 -19.00
CA GLU A 168 -15.07 11.46 -19.15
C GLU A 168 -15.99 10.28 -18.82
N HIS A 169 -16.80 10.39 -17.77
CA HIS A 169 -17.80 9.38 -17.39
C HIS A 169 -18.88 9.20 -18.46
N GLU A 170 -19.46 10.28 -18.97
CA GLU A 170 -20.46 10.26 -20.05
C GLU A 170 -19.85 9.65 -21.33
N SER A 171 -18.64 10.06 -21.71
CA SER A 171 -17.93 9.51 -22.87
C SER A 171 -17.62 8.02 -22.71
N LEU A 172 -17.27 7.55 -21.52
CA LEU A 172 -17.03 6.13 -21.26
C LEU A 172 -18.34 5.35 -21.32
N THR A 173 -19.38 5.85 -20.66
CA THR A 173 -20.71 5.21 -20.61
C THR A 173 -21.29 5.06 -22.02
N ALA A 174 -21.13 6.07 -22.87
CA ALA A 174 -21.56 6.03 -24.27
C ALA A 174 -20.83 4.99 -25.14
N THR A 175 -19.73 4.38 -24.67
CA THR A 175 -19.06 3.29 -25.42
C THR A 175 -19.68 1.92 -25.20
N PHE A 176 -20.58 1.78 -24.23
CA PHE A 176 -21.27 0.52 -23.99
C PHE A 176 -22.55 0.46 -24.81
N GLU A 177 -22.76 -0.66 -25.51
CA GLU A 177 -23.94 -0.88 -26.35
C GLU A 177 -25.18 -1.32 -25.54
N ASN A 178 -24.99 -1.80 -24.31
CA ASN A 178 -26.04 -2.35 -23.47
C ASN A 178 -26.26 -1.52 -22.20
N ASP A 179 -27.38 -0.80 -22.16
CA ASP A 179 -27.81 0.01 -21.01
C ASP A 179 -28.15 -0.83 -19.77
N GLU A 180 -28.46 -2.12 -19.89
CA GLU A 180 -28.71 -2.99 -18.72
C GLU A 180 -27.49 -3.11 -17.82
N ILE A 181 -26.28 -3.17 -18.41
CA ILE A 181 -25.03 -3.25 -17.65
C ILE A 181 -24.82 -1.96 -16.86
N ILE A 182 -25.04 -0.80 -17.50
CA ILE A 182 -24.92 0.51 -16.87
C ILE A 182 -25.93 0.65 -15.73
N ASN A 183 -27.19 0.29 -15.99
CA ASN A 183 -28.26 0.30 -15.00
C ASN A 183 -27.98 -0.64 -13.81
N GLY A 184 -27.32 -1.77 -14.07
CA GLY A 184 -26.81 -2.67 -13.04
C GLY A 184 -25.79 -1.98 -12.14
N TRP A 185 -24.73 -1.42 -12.72
CA TRP A 185 -23.66 -0.73 -11.97
C TRP A 185 -24.15 0.49 -11.21
N GLN A 186 -25.09 1.26 -11.77
CA GLN A 186 -25.68 2.42 -11.08
C GLN A 186 -26.49 2.06 -9.83
N LYS A 187 -26.97 0.82 -9.74
CA LYS A 187 -27.68 0.29 -8.56
C LYS A 187 -26.73 -0.29 -7.53
N GLU A 188 -25.46 -0.55 -7.88
CA GLU A 188 -24.49 -1.05 -6.93
C GLU A 188 -24.17 0.01 -5.87
N SER A 189 -24.03 -0.44 -4.63
CA SER A 189 -23.60 0.44 -3.54
C SER A 189 -22.15 0.87 -3.75
N ILE A 190 -21.89 2.17 -3.55
CA ILE A 190 -20.53 2.73 -3.45
C ILE A 190 -19.95 2.65 -2.04
N GLU A 191 -20.80 2.33 -1.05
CA GLU A 191 -20.36 2.18 0.33
C GLU A 191 -19.60 0.86 0.52
N PRO A 192 -18.50 0.88 1.29
CA PRO A 192 -17.80 -0.34 1.70
C PRO A 192 -18.72 -1.31 2.43
N ILE A 193 -18.72 -2.57 1.99
CA ILE A 193 -19.47 -3.65 2.63
C ILE A 193 -18.54 -4.74 3.13
N GLN A 194 -18.92 -5.36 4.24
CA GLN A 194 -18.28 -6.57 4.74
C GLN A 194 -19.01 -7.79 4.18
N GLY A 195 -18.29 -8.64 3.45
CA GLY A 195 -18.82 -9.88 2.90
C GLY A 195 -19.00 -10.97 3.97
N PRO A 196 -19.61 -12.11 3.60
CA PRO A 196 -19.93 -13.22 4.52
C PRO A 196 -18.71 -13.79 5.25
N ASN A 197 -17.55 -13.74 4.60
CA ASN A 197 -16.28 -14.25 5.14
C ASN A 197 -15.54 -13.22 6.01
N GLY A 198 -16.15 -12.06 6.29
CA GLY A 198 -15.54 -10.97 7.04
C GLY A 198 -14.64 -10.03 6.22
N GLU A 199 -14.46 -10.29 4.92
CA GLU A 199 -13.66 -9.46 4.01
C GLU A 199 -14.38 -8.17 3.61
N TRP A 200 -13.67 -7.05 3.61
CA TRP A 200 -14.22 -5.77 3.17
C TRP A 200 -14.04 -5.58 1.67
N LYS A 201 -15.10 -5.12 0.99
CA LYS A 201 -15.12 -4.84 -0.45
C LYS A 201 -15.77 -3.47 -0.70
N SER A 202 -15.30 -2.80 -1.76
CA SER A 202 -15.88 -1.55 -2.27
C SER A 202 -15.85 -1.61 -3.79
N SER A 203 -16.92 -1.13 -4.43
CA SER A 203 -17.02 -0.98 -5.89
C SER A 203 -16.08 0.11 -6.44
N VAL A 204 -15.60 1.01 -5.57
CA VAL A 204 -14.71 2.13 -5.94
C VAL A 204 -13.23 1.72 -5.91
N ASN A 205 -12.90 0.62 -5.23
CA ASN A 205 -11.52 0.15 -5.14
C ASN A 205 -11.12 -0.65 -6.38
N ASP A 206 -9.87 -0.49 -6.84
CA ASP A 206 -9.32 -1.34 -7.90
C ASP A 206 -9.23 -2.79 -7.37
N PRO A 207 -10.00 -3.75 -7.91
CA PRO A 207 -9.97 -5.13 -7.44
C PRO A 207 -8.58 -5.75 -7.57
N GLU A 208 -7.74 -5.26 -8.50
CA GLU A 208 -6.36 -5.73 -8.68
C GLU A 208 -5.40 -5.19 -7.62
N ALA A 209 -5.71 -4.04 -7.01
CA ALA A 209 -4.96 -3.51 -5.89
C ALA A 209 -5.23 -4.28 -4.59
N LEU A 210 -6.31 -5.07 -4.55
CA LEU A 210 -6.68 -5.93 -3.41
C LEU A 210 -6.12 -7.36 -3.50
N LEU A 211 -5.56 -7.76 -4.65
CA LEU A 211 -4.95 -9.08 -4.79
C LEU A 211 -3.69 -9.18 -3.93
N ALA A 212 -3.60 -10.23 -3.12
CA ALA A 212 -2.43 -10.53 -2.31
C ALA A 212 -1.18 -10.64 -3.20
N GLY A 213 -0.20 -9.78 -2.93
CA GLY A 213 1.08 -9.83 -3.61
C GLY A 213 2.00 -10.89 -3.01
N PHE A 214 3.18 -11.04 -3.62
CA PHE A 214 4.23 -11.95 -3.12
C PHE A 214 4.55 -11.75 -1.63
N GLN A 215 4.72 -10.50 -1.18
CA GLN A 215 5.02 -10.18 0.22
C GLN A 215 3.86 -10.45 1.17
N ASP A 216 2.61 -10.33 0.70
CA ASP A 216 1.43 -10.65 1.51
C ASP A 216 1.31 -12.16 1.69
N ALA A 217 1.55 -12.93 0.62
CA ALA A 217 1.61 -14.40 0.69
C ALA A 217 2.70 -14.89 1.66
N ILE A 218 3.90 -14.27 1.65
CA ILE A 218 4.96 -14.57 2.63
C ILE A 218 4.49 -14.32 4.06
N LYS A 219 3.84 -13.18 4.32
CA LYS A 219 3.36 -12.83 5.67
C LYS A 219 2.29 -13.82 6.14
N GLU A 220 1.34 -14.18 5.30
CA GLU A 220 0.28 -15.13 5.66
C GLU A 220 0.82 -16.54 5.89
N GLU A 221 1.72 -17.04 5.05
CA GLU A 221 2.33 -18.36 5.24
C GLU A 221 3.24 -18.40 6.46
N ARG A 222 3.98 -17.32 6.76
CA ARG A 222 4.79 -17.23 7.98
C ARG A 222 3.97 -17.29 9.26
N LYS A 223 2.73 -16.78 9.27
CA LYS A 223 1.85 -16.92 10.45
C LYS A 223 1.52 -18.38 10.75
N LYS A 224 1.51 -19.24 9.73
CA LYS A 224 1.25 -20.69 9.85
C LYS A 224 2.46 -21.47 10.38
N GLU A 225 3.66 -20.86 10.37
CA GLU A 225 4.91 -21.44 10.88
C GLU A 225 5.20 -21.05 12.34
N SER A 226 4.19 -20.67 13.14
CA SER A 226 4.40 -20.34 14.55
C SER A 226 5.02 -21.53 15.31
N PRO A 227 5.78 -21.31 16.41
CA PRO A 227 6.35 -22.41 17.20
C PRO A 227 5.30 -23.41 17.72
N THR A 228 4.05 -22.96 17.84
CA THR A 228 2.88 -23.71 18.30
C THR A 228 2.08 -24.38 17.17
N THR A 229 2.34 -24.03 15.91
CA THR A 229 1.60 -24.55 14.74
C THR A 229 2.57 -25.32 13.86
N ARG A 230 2.42 -26.64 13.79
CA ARG A 230 3.20 -27.48 12.85
C ARG A 230 2.34 -27.77 11.64
N VAL A 231 2.77 -27.31 10.46
CA VAL A 231 2.19 -27.75 9.20
C VAL A 231 2.88 -29.07 8.81
N PRO A 232 2.14 -30.19 8.65
CA PRO A 232 2.73 -31.45 8.21
C PRO A 232 3.50 -31.27 6.90
N GLY A 233 4.69 -31.88 6.82
CA GLY A 233 5.55 -31.81 5.65
C GLY A 233 6.28 -30.47 5.44
N ARG A 234 6.29 -29.55 6.43
CA ARG A 234 7.08 -28.31 6.38
C ARG A 234 7.98 -28.19 7.60
N ARG A 235 9.26 -27.91 7.35
CA ARG A 235 10.23 -27.57 8.41
C ARG A 235 10.14 -26.07 8.75
N PRO A 236 10.44 -25.67 10.00
CA PRO A 236 10.48 -24.25 10.36
C PRO A 236 11.40 -23.45 9.43
N GLY A 237 10.92 -22.31 8.93
CA GLY A 237 11.69 -21.47 8.01
C GLY A 237 11.53 -21.82 6.52
N ALA A 238 10.72 -22.83 6.17
CA ALA A 238 10.44 -23.20 4.79
C ALA A 238 9.93 -22.02 3.95
N THR A 239 9.01 -21.20 4.48
CA THR A 239 8.50 -20.01 3.79
C THR A 239 9.62 -19.03 3.47
N ARG A 240 10.54 -18.80 4.43
CA ARG A 240 11.69 -17.93 4.21
C ARG A 240 12.60 -18.48 3.12
N TRP A 241 12.92 -19.77 3.20
CA TRP A 241 13.79 -20.43 2.23
C TRP A 241 13.18 -20.36 0.82
N ILE A 242 11.95 -20.84 0.60
CA ILE A 242 11.32 -20.78 -0.73
C ILE A 242 11.20 -19.33 -1.24
N SER A 243 10.87 -18.36 -0.37
CA SER A 243 10.83 -16.95 -0.76
C SER A 243 12.19 -16.42 -1.24
N GLU A 244 13.29 -16.83 -0.57
CA GLU A 244 14.65 -16.46 -0.95
C GLU A 244 15.03 -17.07 -2.31
N GLY A 245 14.61 -18.31 -2.59
CA GLY A 245 14.82 -18.95 -3.89
C GLY A 245 14.11 -18.20 -5.04
N ILE A 246 12.85 -17.81 -4.86
CA ILE A 246 12.12 -17.00 -5.85
C ILE A 246 12.77 -15.61 -6.03
N GLU A 247 13.24 -14.99 -4.95
CA GLU A 247 13.98 -13.72 -5.03
C GLU A 247 15.33 -13.85 -5.73
N LEU A 248 16.02 -14.98 -5.58
CA LEU A 248 17.26 -15.29 -6.30
C LEU A 248 17.02 -15.44 -7.80
N GLU A 249 15.95 -16.14 -8.22
CA GLU A 249 15.58 -16.20 -9.65
C GLU A 249 15.42 -14.79 -10.25
N HIS A 250 14.77 -13.88 -9.51
CA HIS A 250 14.61 -12.49 -9.94
C HIS A 250 15.91 -11.69 -9.91
N ALA A 251 16.76 -11.88 -8.89
CA ALA A 251 18.04 -11.22 -8.79
C ALA A 251 18.95 -11.59 -9.96
N ILE A 252 18.99 -12.87 -10.36
CA ILE A 252 19.73 -13.35 -11.53
C ILE A 252 19.19 -12.71 -12.80
N ARG A 253 17.87 -12.68 -13.00
CA ARG A 253 17.26 -12.02 -14.18
C ARG A 253 17.57 -10.52 -14.25
N ASN A 254 17.52 -9.82 -13.13
CA ASN A 254 17.83 -8.39 -13.07
C ASN A 254 19.31 -8.13 -13.37
N PHE A 255 20.21 -8.91 -12.76
CA PHE A 255 21.64 -8.88 -13.06
C PHE A 255 21.89 -9.08 -14.56
N ASN A 256 21.27 -10.09 -15.18
CA ASN A 256 21.42 -10.36 -16.61
C ASN A 256 20.93 -9.21 -17.49
N ARG A 257 19.87 -8.52 -17.09
CA ARG A 257 19.35 -7.36 -17.82
C ARG A 257 20.28 -6.17 -17.71
N GLU A 258 20.82 -5.92 -16.52
CA GLU A 258 21.82 -4.87 -16.26
C GLU A 258 23.09 -5.14 -17.07
N ALA A 259 23.68 -6.34 -16.93
CA ALA A 259 24.90 -6.72 -17.64
C ALA A 259 24.75 -6.69 -19.18
N LYS A 260 23.59 -7.08 -19.73
CA LYS A 260 23.29 -6.92 -21.17
C LYS A 260 23.15 -5.46 -21.62
N ALA A 261 22.68 -4.58 -20.75
CA ALA A 261 22.57 -3.16 -21.04
C ALA A 261 23.95 -2.50 -21.03
N ASP A 262 24.79 -2.85 -20.07
CA ASP A 262 26.15 -2.33 -19.94
C ASP A 262 27.06 -2.81 -21.07
N ALA A 263 26.93 -4.07 -21.50
CA ALA A 263 27.63 -4.60 -22.67
C ALA A 263 27.28 -3.87 -23.98
N ARG A 264 26.17 -3.10 -24.01
CA ARG A 264 25.77 -2.26 -25.16
C ARG A 264 26.18 -0.79 -24.99
N ALA A 265 26.68 -0.38 -23.83
CA ALA A 265 27.10 0.98 -23.55
C ALA A 265 28.60 1.20 -23.87
N PRO A 266 29.03 2.42 -24.25
CA PRO A 266 30.46 2.72 -24.39
C PRO A 266 31.22 2.52 -23.07
N PRO A 267 32.55 2.31 -23.10
CA PRO A 267 33.27 1.61 -22.04
C PRO A 267 33.50 2.50 -20.81
N LEU A 268 32.50 2.61 -19.94
CA LEU A 268 32.63 3.07 -18.56
C LEU A 268 31.53 2.41 -17.73
N THR A 269 31.76 1.20 -17.21
CA THR A 269 31.32 0.78 -15.87
C THR A 269 31.74 -0.67 -15.56
N GLU A 270 32.79 -0.82 -14.76
CA GLU A 270 33.15 -2.08 -14.06
C GLU A 270 32.12 -2.48 -12.97
N ALA A 271 31.05 -1.71 -12.80
CA ALA A 271 30.13 -1.80 -11.66
C ALA A 271 29.31 -3.10 -11.64
N SER A 272 28.97 -3.68 -12.80
CA SER A 272 28.06 -4.82 -12.87
C SER A 272 28.72 -6.14 -12.48
N ASN A 273 30.00 -6.32 -12.79
CA ASN A 273 30.75 -7.54 -12.40
C ASN A 273 30.99 -7.65 -10.89
N SER A 274 30.93 -6.53 -10.14
CA SER A 274 31.09 -6.54 -8.67
C SER A 274 29.96 -7.27 -7.93
N LYS A 275 28.76 -7.36 -8.53
CA LYS A 275 27.58 -8.01 -7.90
C LYS A 275 27.56 -9.53 -8.07
N LEU A 276 28.25 -10.05 -9.10
CA LEU A 276 28.21 -11.47 -9.46
C LEU A 276 28.75 -12.39 -8.34
N PRO A 277 29.90 -12.12 -7.67
CA PRO A 277 30.39 -12.96 -6.58
C PRO A 277 29.42 -13.03 -5.40
N SER A 278 28.80 -11.90 -5.04
CA SER A 278 27.80 -11.86 -3.96
C SER A 278 26.55 -12.67 -4.30
N LEU A 279 26.12 -12.61 -5.56
CA LEU A 279 24.95 -13.37 -6.01
C LEU A 279 25.23 -14.88 -6.06
N ARG A 280 26.41 -15.30 -6.55
CA ARG A 280 26.87 -16.69 -6.49
C ARG A 280 26.92 -17.23 -5.06
N ALA A 281 27.54 -16.49 -4.14
CA ALA A 281 27.61 -16.88 -2.74
C ALA A 281 26.21 -17.07 -2.10
N ARG A 282 25.22 -16.27 -2.52
CA ARG A 282 23.83 -16.47 -2.07
C ARG A 282 23.19 -17.72 -2.69
N VAL A 283 23.48 -18.03 -3.95
CA VAL A 283 23.03 -19.27 -4.61
C VAL A 283 23.65 -20.49 -3.94
N ASP A 284 24.96 -20.49 -3.69
CA ASP A 284 25.65 -21.59 -3.02
C ASP A 284 25.08 -21.83 -1.62
N LYS A 285 24.86 -20.74 -0.87
CA LYS A 285 24.20 -20.80 0.43
C LYS A 285 22.79 -21.39 0.32
N PHE A 286 22.00 -20.96 -0.66
CA PHE A 286 20.66 -21.47 -0.90
C PHE A 286 20.66 -22.98 -1.20
N LEU A 287 21.57 -23.43 -2.07
CA LEU A 287 21.73 -24.83 -2.43
C LEU A 287 22.20 -25.69 -1.25
N SER A 288 23.12 -25.21 -0.42
CA SER A 288 23.54 -25.93 0.80
C SER A 288 22.40 -26.14 1.80
N GLN A 289 21.38 -25.28 1.79
CA GLN A 289 20.20 -25.42 2.64
C GLN A 289 19.17 -26.42 2.07
N ARG A 290 19.30 -26.83 0.81
CA ARG A 290 18.35 -27.74 0.15
C ARG A 290 18.25 -29.07 0.86
N GLU A 291 19.37 -29.64 1.29
CA GLU A 291 19.41 -30.91 2.04
C GLU A 291 18.58 -30.85 3.33
N PHE A 292 18.64 -29.71 4.04
CA PHE A 292 17.86 -29.53 5.26
C PHE A 292 16.35 -29.48 4.99
N TYR A 293 15.91 -28.79 3.93
CA TYR A 293 14.49 -28.58 3.65
C TYR A 293 13.85 -29.70 2.81
N MET A 294 14.63 -30.38 1.97
CA MET A 294 14.18 -31.36 0.98
C MET A 294 15.14 -32.57 0.94
N PRO A 295 15.31 -33.32 2.05
CA PRO A 295 16.31 -34.39 2.16
C PRO A 295 16.07 -35.53 1.16
N ASP A 296 14.82 -35.93 0.94
CA ASP A 296 14.45 -37.09 0.11
C ASP A 296 14.72 -36.88 -1.39
N VAL A 297 15.02 -35.65 -1.80
CA VAL A 297 15.40 -35.29 -3.18
C VAL A 297 16.72 -34.52 -3.23
N ALA A 298 17.49 -34.49 -2.13
CA ALA A 298 18.71 -33.70 -2.03
C ALA A 298 19.76 -34.13 -3.06
N GLU A 299 19.85 -35.43 -3.33
CA GLU A 299 20.76 -36.06 -4.30
C GLU A 299 20.13 -36.27 -5.68
N LEU A 300 18.84 -35.98 -5.85
CA LEU A 300 18.16 -36.12 -7.14
C LEU A 300 18.30 -34.85 -7.96
N ASP A 301 18.61 -35.02 -9.24
CA ASP A 301 18.52 -33.93 -10.19
C ASP A 301 17.04 -33.56 -10.43
N PRO A 302 16.72 -32.26 -10.55
CA PRO A 302 15.37 -31.83 -10.91
C PRO A 302 14.93 -32.45 -12.25
N ASP A 303 13.81 -33.17 -12.27
CA ASP A 303 13.26 -33.79 -13.48
C ASP A 303 12.33 -32.83 -14.27
N ALA A 304 12.16 -31.61 -13.78
CA ALA A 304 11.52 -30.47 -14.44
C ALA A 304 12.27 -29.14 -14.13
N PRO A 305 13.55 -29.00 -14.56
CA PRO A 305 14.39 -27.88 -14.17
C PRO A 305 13.90 -26.53 -14.73
N ARG A 306 14.16 -25.47 -13.97
CA ARG A 306 13.98 -24.04 -14.27
C ARG A 306 15.32 -23.30 -14.19
N PHE A 307 16.25 -23.69 -15.05
CA PHE A 307 17.57 -23.08 -15.14
C PHE A 307 17.52 -21.55 -15.20
N GLN A 308 18.39 -20.92 -14.42
CA GLN A 308 18.75 -19.52 -14.54
C GLN A 308 20.18 -19.46 -15.05
N ALA A 309 20.39 -18.84 -16.20
CA ALA A 309 21.71 -18.63 -16.77
C ALA A 309 22.28 -17.30 -16.27
N PHE A 310 23.53 -17.25 -15.80
CA PHE A 310 24.22 -15.98 -15.56
C PHE A 310 24.73 -15.40 -16.87
N TYR A 311 24.57 -14.10 -17.06
CA TYR A 311 25.20 -13.39 -18.17
C TYR A 311 26.71 -13.32 -17.95
N GLN A 312 27.46 -13.81 -18.93
CA GLN A 312 28.91 -13.69 -19.06
C GLN A 312 29.22 -13.33 -20.53
N GLU A 313 30.28 -12.56 -20.77
CA GLU A 313 30.75 -12.31 -22.13
C GLU A 313 31.47 -13.58 -22.64
N GLY A 314 30.88 -14.29 -23.60
CA GLY A 314 31.38 -15.56 -24.14
C GLY A 314 30.25 -16.52 -24.55
N GLU A 315 30.61 -17.70 -25.06
CA GLU A 315 29.65 -18.74 -25.47
C GLU A 315 29.15 -19.59 -24.29
N GLU A 316 29.95 -19.78 -23.23
CA GLU A 316 29.57 -20.58 -22.08
C GLU A 316 28.76 -19.76 -21.07
N ARG A 317 27.54 -20.23 -20.80
CA ARG A 317 26.68 -19.67 -19.75
C ARG A 317 26.63 -20.64 -18.59
N GLU A 318 27.03 -20.16 -17.43
CA GLU A 318 26.80 -20.87 -16.18
C GLU A 318 25.30 -20.94 -15.90
N GLU A 319 24.72 -22.12 -16.04
CA GLU A 319 23.31 -22.39 -15.75
C GLU A 319 23.17 -23.02 -14.36
N VAL A 320 22.24 -22.49 -13.56
CA VAL A 320 21.94 -23.03 -12.24
C VAL A 320 20.45 -23.27 -12.07
N ASP A 321 20.09 -24.44 -11.56
CA ASP A 321 18.76 -24.71 -11.03
C ASP A 321 18.79 -24.60 -9.50
N LEU A 322 17.87 -23.83 -8.93
CA LEU A 322 17.79 -23.67 -7.47
C LEU A 322 17.23 -24.93 -6.78
N GLY A 323 16.62 -25.86 -7.51
CA GLY A 323 16.12 -27.14 -7.01
C GLY A 323 14.97 -27.01 -6.02
N MET A 324 14.08 -26.04 -6.23
CA MET A 324 12.88 -25.84 -5.40
C MET A 324 11.81 -26.92 -5.67
N PRO A 325 10.81 -27.12 -4.80
CA PRO A 325 9.81 -28.20 -4.92
C PRO A 325 9.18 -28.35 -6.30
N LEU A 326 8.78 -27.25 -6.95
CA LEU A 326 8.16 -27.26 -8.28
C LEU A 326 9.17 -27.39 -9.44
N SER A 327 10.46 -27.58 -9.15
CA SER A 327 11.46 -28.03 -10.15
C SER A 327 11.38 -29.56 -10.35
N PHE A 328 10.48 -30.24 -9.62
CA PHE A 328 10.22 -31.67 -9.73
C PHE A 328 8.82 -31.96 -10.29
N LYS A 329 8.64 -33.10 -10.96
CA LYS A 329 7.34 -33.56 -11.48
C LYS A 329 6.42 -33.97 -10.34
N PRO A 330 5.08 -33.96 -10.55
CA PRO A 330 4.11 -34.30 -9.50
C PRO A 330 4.32 -35.67 -8.85
N LYS A 331 4.83 -36.66 -9.60
CA LYS A 331 5.15 -37.99 -9.09
C LYS A 331 6.27 -37.92 -8.03
N THR A 332 7.39 -37.30 -8.39
CA THR A 332 8.56 -37.11 -7.51
C THR A 332 8.22 -36.30 -6.27
N ILE A 333 7.43 -35.22 -6.42
CA ILE A 333 6.93 -34.41 -5.28
C ILE A 333 6.10 -35.28 -4.31
N LYS A 334 5.24 -36.15 -4.85
CA LYS A 334 4.38 -37.03 -4.02
C LYS A 334 5.20 -38.11 -3.32
N ASP A 335 6.09 -38.77 -4.06
CA ASP A 335 6.92 -39.86 -3.55
C ASP A 335 7.89 -39.37 -2.46
N ALA A 336 8.37 -38.13 -2.57
CA ALA A 336 9.23 -37.47 -1.59
C ALA A 336 8.47 -36.71 -0.46
N GLY A 337 7.13 -36.79 -0.40
CA GLY A 337 6.36 -36.11 0.65
C GLY A 337 6.38 -34.57 0.59
N LEU A 338 6.74 -33.98 -0.55
CA LEU A 338 6.96 -32.54 -0.72
C LEU A 338 5.70 -31.74 -1.11
N LEU A 339 4.51 -32.37 -1.14
CA LEU A 339 3.26 -31.73 -1.55
C LEU A 339 3.02 -30.40 -0.82
N SER A 340 3.21 -30.39 0.49
CA SER A 340 3.02 -29.20 1.32
C SER A 340 3.99 -28.06 0.97
N MET A 341 5.23 -28.40 0.62
CA MET A 341 6.28 -27.45 0.17
C MET A 341 6.01 -26.95 -1.25
N ALA A 342 5.50 -27.80 -2.14
CA ALA A 342 5.09 -27.45 -3.50
C ALA A 342 3.88 -26.50 -3.51
N ASP A 343 2.90 -26.74 -2.65
CA ASP A 343 1.75 -25.83 -2.47
C ASP A 343 2.19 -24.47 -1.92
N LEU A 344 3.15 -24.46 -0.98
CA LEU A 344 3.74 -23.22 -0.48
C LEU A 344 4.42 -22.43 -1.61
N GLU A 345 5.27 -23.07 -2.41
CA GLU A 345 5.90 -22.41 -3.57
C GLU A 345 4.86 -21.89 -4.56
N LYS A 346 3.80 -22.67 -4.81
CA LYS A 346 2.70 -22.29 -5.71
C LYS A 346 1.96 -21.05 -5.23
N GLU A 347 1.63 -20.94 -3.96
CA GLU A 347 0.96 -19.76 -3.41
C GLU A 347 1.86 -18.52 -3.46
N LEU A 348 3.14 -18.65 -3.12
CA LEU A 348 4.11 -17.56 -3.25
C LEU A 348 4.23 -17.09 -4.71
N ARG A 349 4.40 -18.02 -5.66
CA ARG A 349 4.46 -17.69 -7.10
C ARG A 349 3.15 -17.09 -7.62
N ARG A 350 1.99 -17.53 -7.13
CA ARG A 350 0.69 -16.92 -7.48
C ARG A 350 0.64 -15.46 -7.03
N GLY A 351 1.07 -15.14 -5.81
CA GLY A 351 1.16 -13.77 -5.33
C GLY A 351 2.07 -12.88 -6.19
N MET A 352 3.17 -13.45 -6.69
CA MET A 352 4.04 -12.79 -7.66
C MET A 352 3.34 -12.57 -9.01
N CYS A 353 2.69 -13.58 -9.58
CA CYS A 353 1.95 -13.47 -10.83
C CYS A 353 0.83 -12.42 -10.77
N ASN A 354 0.07 -12.40 -9.67
CA ASN A 354 -0.97 -11.40 -9.43
C ASN A 354 -0.38 -9.98 -9.48
N LYS A 355 0.75 -9.76 -8.79
CA LYS A 355 1.41 -8.45 -8.77
C LYS A 355 1.93 -8.04 -10.14
N SER A 356 2.58 -8.97 -10.85
CA SER A 356 3.10 -8.73 -12.20
C SER A 356 1.99 -8.41 -13.20
N LEU A 357 0.88 -9.15 -13.17
CA LEU A 357 -0.27 -8.91 -14.03
C LEU A 357 -0.90 -7.53 -13.74
N ALA A 358 -1.08 -7.19 -12.47
CA ALA A 358 -1.58 -5.87 -12.06
C ALA A 358 -0.65 -4.74 -12.54
N LEU A 359 0.67 -4.93 -12.47
CA LEU A 359 1.64 -3.97 -13.00
C LEU A 359 1.52 -3.80 -14.51
N VAL A 360 1.45 -4.90 -15.28
CA VAL A 360 1.29 -4.84 -16.75
C VAL A 360 0.01 -4.08 -17.11
N LYS A 361 -1.12 -4.45 -16.50
CA LYS A 361 -2.40 -3.76 -16.74
C LYS A 361 -2.33 -2.28 -16.40
N ARG A 362 -1.71 -1.93 -15.26
CA ARG A 362 -1.50 -0.53 -14.87
C ARG A 362 -0.65 0.23 -15.89
N GLN A 363 0.45 -0.35 -16.36
CA GLN A 363 1.31 0.27 -17.37
C GLN A 363 0.57 0.47 -18.71
N LEU A 364 -0.23 -0.51 -19.14
CA LEU A 364 -1.07 -0.38 -20.33
C LEU A 364 -2.09 0.76 -20.17
N ARG A 365 -2.77 0.86 -19.01
CA ARG A 365 -3.70 1.96 -18.70
C ARG A 365 -2.98 3.32 -18.73
N LEU A 366 -1.79 3.41 -18.13
CA LEU A 366 -0.97 4.63 -18.13
C LEU A 366 -0.54 5.02 -19.54
N ARG A 367 -0.06 4.08 -20.35
CA ARG A 367 0.31 4.29 -21.75
C ARG A 367 -0.88 4.77 -22.57
N ALA A 368 -2.05 4.14 -22.42
CA ALA A 368 -3.27 4.56 -23.10
C ALA A 368 -3.67 6.00 -22.74
N LYS A 369 -3.58 6.36 -21.45
CA LYS A 369 -3.85 7.74 -20.98
C LYS A 369 -2.81 8.73 -21.49
N GLY A 370 -1.53 8.35 -21.50
CA GLY A 370 -0.44 9.16 -22.07
C GLY A 370 -0.66 9.43 -23.56
N MET A 371 -1.05 8.42 -24.33
CA MET A 371 -1.42 8.56 -25.74
C MET A 371 -2.60 9.52 -25.92
N LYS A 372 -3.69 9.38 -25.15
CA LYS A 372 -4.83 10.31 -25.21
C LYS A 372 -4.42 11.75 -24.88
N HIS A 373 -3.57 11.93 -23.87
CA HIS A 373 -3.06 13.25 -23.48
C HIS A 373 -2.21 13.87 -24.61
N LYS A 374 -1.30 13.09 -25.20
CA LYS A 374 -0.50 13.53 -26.36
C LYS A 374 -1.40 14.02 -27.49
N HIS A 375 -2.40 13.25 -27.90
CA HIS A 375 -3.32 13.64 -28.98
C HIS A 375 -4.10 14.93 -28.68
N ARG A 376 -4.49 15.16 -27.41
CA ARG A 376 -5.28 16.34 -27.03
C ARG A 376 -4.43 17.61 -26.89
N HIS A 377 -3.23 17.50 -26.33
CA HIS A 377 -2.48 18.66 -25.82
C HIS A 377 -1.13 18.88 -26.50
N ILE A 378 -0.58 17.90 -27.21
CA ILE A 378 0.74 17.97 -27.81
C ILE A 378 0.57 18.05 -29.32
N ARG A 379 0.95 19.18 -29.93
CA ARG A 379 0.84 19.41 -31.37
C ARG A 379 2.15 19.99 -31.90
N GLY A 380 2.49 19.64 -33.14
CA GLY A 380 3.72 20.09 -33.78
C GLY A 380 4.92 19.16 -33.56
N ARG A 381 5.87 19.20 -34.49
CA ARG A 381 6.95 18.21 -34.62
C ARG A 381 7.87 18.16 -33.40
N GLU A 382 8.25 19.32 -32.85
CA GLU A 382 9.17 19.42 -31.70
C GLU A 382 8.55 18.95 -30.38
N GLN A 383 7.29 19.28 -30.12
CA GLN A 383 6.61 18.83 -28.90
C GLN A 383 6.32 17.32 -28.96
N THR A 384 6.08 16.79 -30.15
CA THR A 384 5.84 15.36 -30.40
C THR A 384 7.10 14.53 -30.15
N THR A 385 8.26 14.95 -30.67
CA THR A 385 9.55 14.26 -30.43
C THR A 385 9.99 14.33 -28.97
N ARG A 386 9.75 15.45 -28.27
CA ARG A 386 10.03 15.55 -26.82
C ARG A 386 9.11 14.66 -25.98
N ALA A 387 7.85 14.54 -26.36
CA ALA A 387 6.90 13.67 -25.69
C ALA A 387 7.25 12.18 -25.88
N GLU A 388 7.68 11.79 -27.08
CA GLU A 388 8.10 10.41 -27.39
C GLU A 388 9.35 9.97 -26.62
N ALA A 389 10.25 10.90 -26.29
CA ALA A 389 11.41 10.61 -25.46
C ALA A 389 11.07 10.37 -23.97
N GLY A 390 9.84 10.69 -23.52
CA GLY A 390 9.42 10.62 -22.12
C GLY A 390 8.42 9.51 -21.78
N PHE A 391 7.98 8.70 -22.76
CA PHE A 391 7.00 7.62 -22.57
C PHE A 391 7.61 6.22 -22.64
#